data_AF-A0A835X817-F1
#
_entry.id   AF-A0A835X817-F1
#
_cell.length_a   1.000
_cell.length_b   1.000
_cell.length_c   1.000
_cell.angle_alpha   90.00
_cell.angle_beta   90.00
_cell.angle_gamma   90.00
#
_symmetry.space_group_name_H-M   'P 1'
#
loop_
_entity.id
_entity.type
_entity.pdbx_description
1 polymer ?
#
loop_
_entity_poly.entity_id
_entity_poly.type
_entity_poly.pdbx_seq_one_letter_code
_entity_poly.pdbx_strand_id
1 'polypeptide(L)'
;MGFRKYYFLIFLLVTILVSVSLVDEAFAPYHKQPQQLMSVSTDKLSYNFGDFLTINGQGAESYSISIIILSPSGEEITELSTFKTSAGEFSTIWIIPSGIEKGMYTIKASDSTQTAQTTFTLGNVEVKPLPDYDFTENDIQWCEEVYPQYDTLGLDWFLENYHYTIEARVCASLYEDSMWNYEGPDRIEKLLERTVYYIDLEISESKKEAETGLDDPTPASIRNETVIPYWIKNVAEFWMADQIDDSGFIQVIEYLVQQEIIKIPYAEAPQGEAAVEIPSWIKTTAEFWVTNEISDDEFAIGLEWLINNGIIRI
;
A
#
# COMPACT_ATOMS: atom_id res chain seq x y z
N MET A 1 -25.25 67.77 57.92
CA MET A 1 -25.43 66.35 58.33
C MET A 1 -26.36 65.71 57.31
N GLY A 2 -25.93 64.89 56.35
CA GLY A 2 -24.83 63.93 56.38
C GLY A 2 -25.44 62.53 56.48
N PHE A 3 -25.21 61.70 55.46
CA PHE A 3 -25.41 60.24 55.41
C PHE A 3 -26.84 59.70 55.51
N ARG A 4 -27.40 59.26 54.36
CA ARG A 4 -28.23 58.03 54.18
C ARG A 4 -29.14 58.12 52.95
N LYS A 5 -28.61 58.10 51.71
CA LYS A 5 -29.44 57.82 50.50
C LYS A 5 -28.71 57.09 49.35
N TYR A 6 -27.58 56.42 49.61
CA TYR A 6 -26.83 55.68 48.57
C TYR A 6 -26.70 54.16 48.83
N TYR A 7 -27.55 53.57 49.68
CA TYR A 7 -27.53 52.12 49.96
C TYR A 7 -28.79 51.35 49.52
N PHE A 8 -29.71 52.00 48.77
CA PHE A 8 -30.95 51.35 48.31
C PHE A 8 -31.13 51.28 46.79
N LEU A 9 -30.12 51.70 46.01
CA LEU A 9 -30.18 51.65 44.53
C LEU A 9 -29.07 50.80 43.88
N ILE A 10 -28.24 50.12 44.67
CA ILE A 10 -27.20 49.19 44.15
C ILE A 10 -27.57 47.71 44.42
N PHE A 11 -28.63 47.43 45.19
CA PHE A 11 -29.07 46.05 45.49
C PHE A 11 -30.29 45.58 44.68
N LEU A 12 -30.71 46.32 43.65
CA LEU A 12 -31.79 45.90 42.74
C LEU A 12 -31.35 45.76 41.27
N LEU A 13 -30.04 45.85 41.01
CA LEU A 13 -29.43 45.69 39.68
C LEU A 13 -28.42 44.52 39.62
N VAL A 14 -28.30 43.71 40.69
CA VAL A 14 -27.38 42.56 40.75
C VAL A 14 -28.12 41.21 40.88
N THR A 15 -29.45 41.19 40.92
CA THR A 15 -30.26 39.95 40.93
C THR A 15 -31.13 39.75 39.68
N ILE A 16 -30.94 40.54 38.63
CA ILE A 16 -31.46 40.26 37.27
C ILE A 16 -30.28 40.09 36.31
N LEU A 17 -29.30 39.28 36.69
CA LEU A 17 -28.25 38.78 35.80
C LEU A 17 -28.02 37.27 35.97
N VAL A 18 -28.93 36.57 36.66
CA VAL A 18 -28.89 35.10 36.80
C VAL A 18 -30.32 34.55 36.70
N SER A 19 -30.94 34.68 35.52
CA SER A 19 -32.04 33.80 35.06
C SER A 19 -32.46 34.14 33.62
N VAL A 20 -31.50 34.20 32.70
CA VAL A 20 -31.77 33.94 31.27
C VAL A 20 -30.78 32.86 30.86
N SER A 21 -30.90 31.71 31.50
CA SER A 21 -30.37 30.45 30.99
C SER A 21 -31.54 29.73 30.30
N LEU A 22 -31.29 29.35 29.05
CA LEU A 22 -32.06 28.39 28.25
C LEU A 22 -33.39 28.91 27.69
N VAL A 23 -33.30 29.76 26.66
CA VAL A 23 -34.21 29.59 25.51
C VAL A 23 -33.47 28.64 24.58
N ASP A 24 -34.01 27.44 24.41
CA ASP A 24 -33.45 26.37 23.60
C ASP A 24 -33.02 26.87 22.22
N GLU A 25 -31.76 26.63 21.83
CA GLU A 25 -31.28 26.70 20.44
C GLU A 25 -31.88 25.55 19.59
N ALA A 26 -33.14 25.17 19.81
CA ALA A 26 -33.77 24.02 19.15
C ALA A 26 -34.37 24.32 17.76
N PHE A 27 -34.19 25.53 17.22
CA PHE A 27 -34.71 25.88 15.89
C PHE A 27 -33.75 26.79 15.12
N ALA A 28 -32.51 26.33 14.90
CA ALA A 28 -31.78 26.80 13.73
C ALA A 28 -32.57 26.36 12.47
N PRO A 29 -32.81 27.24 11.48
CA PRO A 29 -33.46 26.83 10.24
C PRO A 29 -32.62 25.70 9.61
N TYR A 30 -33.27 24.59 9.27
CA TYR A 30 -32.63 23.46 8.61
C TYR A 30 -32.05 23.92 7.27
N HIS A 31 -30.77 24.29 7.28
CA HIS A 31 -29.99 24.48 6.07
C HIS A 31 -29.75 23.06 5.52
N LYS A 32 -30.53 22.67 4.50
CA LYS A 32 -30.26 21.47 3.73
C LYS A 32 -28.84 21.63 3.18
N GLN A 33 -27.88 20.87 3.71
CA GLN A 33 -26.51 20.90 3.20
C GLN A 33 -26.55 20.61 1.69
N PRO A 34 -25.68 21.26 0.90
CA PRO A 34 -25.62 20.99 -0.54
C PRO A 34 -25.42 19.49 -0.74
N GLN A 35 -26.36 18.85 -1.44
CA GLN A 35 -26.27 17.43 -1.74
C GLN A 35 -25.02 17.20 -2.58
N GLN A 36 -24.09 16.41 -2.04
CA GLN A 36 -22.86 16.05 -2.72
C GLN A 36 -23.20 15.06 -3.83
N LEU A 37 -22.88 15.41 -5.06
CA LEU A 37 -23.12 14.55 -6.22
C LEU A 37 -22.20 13.34 -6.17
N MET A 38 -22.76 12.16 -6.46
CA MET A 38 -21.98 10.93 -6.55
C MET A 38 -20.95 11.02 -7.68
N SER A 39 -19.73 10.58 -7.41
CA SER A 39 -18.68 10.37 -8.41
C SER A 39 -18.17 8.93 -8.34
N VAL A 40 -17.67 8.44 -9.47
CA VAL A 40 -17.02 7.12 -9.58
C VAL A 40 -15.79 7.24 -10.48
N SER A 41 -14.72 6.56 -10.13
CA SER A 41 -13.44 6.54 -10.84
C SER A 41 -12.76 5.18 -10.70
N THR A 42 -11.75 4.95 -11.53
CA THR A 42 -10.90 3.77 -11.51
C THR A 42 -9.47 4.15 -11.13
N ASP A 43 -8.67 3.19 -10.67
CA ASP A 43 -7.25 3.40 -10.30
C ASP A 43 -6.34 3.63 -11.52
N LYS A 44 -6.69 3.06 -12.69
CA LYS A 44 -6.00 3.20 -13.97
C LYS A 44 -7.01 3.52 -15.07
N LEU A 45 -6.52 3.99 -16.22
CA LEU A 45 -7.36 4.24 -17.40
C LEU A 45 -7.42 3.05 -18.37
N SER A 46 -6.43 2.16 -18.29
CA SER A 46 -6.32 0.98 -19.16
C SER A 46 -5.88 -0.24 -18.35
N TYR A 47 -6.40 -1.40 -18.73
CA TYR A 47 -6.22 -2.67 -18.03
C TYR A 47 -6.03 -3.81 -19.05
N ASN A 48 -5.47 -4.92 -18.59
CA ASN A 48 -5.38 -6.20 -19.29
C ASN A 48 -6.29 -7.25 -18.62
N PHE A 49 -6.44 -8.41 -19.27
CA PHE A 49 -7.15 -9.54 -18.65
C PHE A 49 -6.43 -10.01 -17.39
N GLY A 50 -7.18 -10.30 -16.34
CA GLY A 50 -6.62 -10.69 -15.04
C GLY A 50 -6.26 -9.53 -14.13
N ASP A 51 -6.24 -8.29 -14.63
CA ASP A 51 -6.02 -7.12 -13.77
C ASP A 51 -7.17 -6.93 -12.78
N PHE A 52 -6.82 -6.43 -11.60
CA PHE A 52 -7.77 -5.94 -10.60
C PHE A 52 -8.12 -4.48 -10.90
N LEU A 53 -9.36 -4.25 -11.32
CA LEU A 53 -9.90 -2.92 -11.52
C LEU A 53 -10.52 -2.44 -10.19
N THR A 54 -9.89 -1.44 -9.57
CA THR A 54 -10.41 -0.83 -8.35
C THR A 54 -11.39 0.28 -8.72
N ILE A 55 -12.61 0.19 -8.20
CA ILE A 55 -13.71 1.14 -8.43
C ILE A 55 -13.91 1.94 -7.16
N ASN A 56 -13.54 3.22 -7.21
CA ASN A 56 -13.69 4.15 -6.11
C ASN A 56 -14.83 5.13 -6.40
N GLY A 57 -15.51 5.58 -5.36
CA GLY A 57 -16.46 6.67 -5.51
C GLY A 57 -16.71 7.45 -4.23
N GLN A 58 -17.30 8.62 -4.38
CA GLN A 58 -17.59 9.54 -3.29
C GLN A 58 -18.99 10.14 -3.46
N GLY A 59 -19.53 10.76 -2.41
CA GLY A 59 -20.83 11.42 -2.46
C GLY A 59 -22.03 10.47 -2.50
N ALA A 60 -21.86 9.20 -2.07
CA ALA A 60 -22.97 8.27 -1.92
C ALA A 60 -23.89 8.70 -0.77
N GLU A 61 -25.19 8.82 -1.04
CA GLU A 61 -26.18 9.19 -0.03
C GLU A 61 -26.72 7.95 0.70
N SER A 62 -26.83 6.81 0.01
CA SER A 62 -27.38 5.57 0.56
C SER A 62 -26.28 4.62 1.05
N TYR A 63 -26.61 3.75 2.02
CA TYR A 63 -25.62 2.81 2.58
C TYR A 63 -25.11 1.80 1.55
N SER A 64 -26.00 1.27 0.71
CA SER A 64 -25.70 0.25 -0.29
C SER A 64 -25.53 0.88 -1.66
N ILE A 65 -24.51 0.44 -2.40
CA ILE A 65 -24.18 0.88 -3.75
C ILE A 65 -24.12 -0.35 -4.67
N SER A 66 -24.84 -0.30 -5.78
CA SER A 66 -24.77 -1.26 -6.89
C SER A 66 -23.84 -0.71 -7.97
N ILE A 67 -22.96 -1.57 -8.48
CA ILE A 67 -21.97 -1.23 -9.51
C ILE A 67 -22.16 -2.19 -10.67
N ILE A 68 -22.60 -1.66 -11.81
CA ILE A 68 -22.83 -2.42 -13.03
C ILE A 68 -21.71 -2.13 -14.02
N ILE A 69 -21.13 -3.18 -14.61
CA ILE A 69 -20.09 -3.07 -15.63
C ILE A 69 -20.68 -3.46 -16.98
N LEU A 70 -20.58 -2.56 -17.95
CA LEU A 70 -21.13 -2.71 -19.29
C LEU A 70 -20.00 -2.86 -20.32
N SER A 71 -20.19 -3.78 -21.25
CA SER A 71 -19.32 -4.01 -22.40
C SER A 71 -19.29 -2.80 -23.36
N PRO A 72 -18.34 -2.74 -24.32
CA PRO A 72 -18.35 -1.74 -25.39
C PRO A 72 -19.64 -1.72 -26.22
N SER A 73 -20.31 -2.87 -26.34
CA SER A 73 -21.61 -3.02 -27.00
C SER A 73 -22.82 -2.64 -26.12
N GLY A 74 -22.60 -2.36 -24.83
CA GLY A 74 -23.62 -1.97 -23.86
C GLY A 74 -24.31 -3.15 -23.15
N GLU A 75 -23.75 -4.36 -23.27
CA GLU A 75 -24.23 -5.56 -22.56
C GLU A 75 -23.71 -5.56 -21.12
N GLU A 76 -24.55 -5.95 -20.17
CA GLU A 76 -24.15 -6.10 -18.77
C GLU A 76 -23.25 -7.33 -18.59
N ILE A 77 -22.05 -7.09 -18.08
CA ILE A 77 -21.06 -8.15 -17.81
C ILE A 77 -21.24 -8.69 -16.39
N THR A 78 -21.44 -7.80 -15.42
CA THR A 78 -21.62 -8.16 -14.01
C THR A 78 -22.26 -7.02 -13.22
N GLU A 79 -22.85 -7.38 -12.08
CA GLU A 79 -23.27 -6.47 -11.02
C GLU A 79 -22.48 -6.80 -9.75
N LEU A 80 -21.90 -5.78 -9.12
CA LEU A 80 -21.18 -5.83 -7.85
C LEU A 80 -21.92 -5.00 -6.80
N SER A 81 -21.68 -5.30 -5.53
CA SER A 81 -22.24 -4.54 -4.41
C SER A 81 -21.14 -4.09 -3.44
N THR A 82 -21.24 -2.86 -2.96
CA THR A 82 -20.40 -2.34 -1.87
C THR A 82 -21.19 -1.41 -0.96
N PHE A 83 -20.56 -0.98 0.13
CA PHE A 83 -21.16 -0.13 1.14
C PHE A 83 -20.38 1.17 1.31
N LYS A 84 -21.08 2.28 1.57
CA LYS A 84 -20.40 3.54 1.83
C LYS A 84 -19.81 3.59 3.24
N THR A 85 -18.76 4.38 3.39
CA THR A 85 -18.23 4.85 4.65
C THR A 85 -19.10 5.97 5.24
N SER A 86 -18.81 6.37 6.48
CA SER A 86 -19.43 7.56 7.10
C SER A 86 -19.12 8.86 6.37
N ALA A 87 -18.04 8.91 5.59
CA ALA A 87 -17.66 10.05 4.75
C ALA A 87 -18.36 10.06 3.38
N GLY A 88 -19.18 9.05 3.07
CA GLY A 88 -19.86 8.94 1.77
C GLY A 88 -19.00 8.34 0.66
N GLU A 89 -17.85 7.77 1.00
CA GLU A 89 -16.94 7.11 0.08
C GLU A 89 -17.29 5.63 -0.04
N PHE A 90 -16.99 5.02 -1.19
CA PHE A 90 -17.13 3.58 -1.38
C PHE A 90 -16.01 3.07 -2.27
N SER A 91 -15.65 1.79 -2.08
CA SER A 91 -14.65 1.12 -2.89
C SER A 91 -15.03 -0.34 -3.09
N THR A 92 -14.73 -0.88 -4.26
CA THR A 92 -14.82 -2.31 -4.56
C THR A 92 -13.83 -2.66 -5.65
N ILE A 93 -13.62 -3.96 -5.87
CA ILE A 93 -12.69 -4.45 -6.87
C ILE A 93 -13.44 -5.39 -7.82
N TRP A 94 -13.15 -5.26 -9.11
CA TRP A 94 -13.56 -6.23 -10.13
C TRP A 94 -12.34 -6.87 -10.76
N ILE A 95 -12.30 -8.21 -10.77
CA ILE A 95 -11.28 -8.97 -11.48
C ILE A 95 -11.73 -9.09 -12.93
N ILE A 96 -10.96 -8.56 -13.88
CA ILE A 96 -11.34 -8.59 -15.29
C ILE A 96 -11.21 -10.03 -15.82
N PRO A 97 -12.32 -10.71 -16.16
CA PRO A 97 -12.29 -12.10 -16.59
C PRO A 97 -11.62 -12.24 -17.96
N SER A 98 -10.91 -13.35 -18.17
CA SER A 98 -10.42 -13.73 -19.49
C SER A 98 -11.58 -14.03 -20.44
N GLY A 99 -11.46 -13.66 -21.73
CA GLY A 99 -12.40 -14.07 -22.77
C GLY A 99 -13.54 -13.09 -23.07
N ILE A 100 -13.57 -11.93 -22.42
CA ILE A 100 -14.43 -10.79 -22.81
C ILE A 100 -13.78 -9.95 -23.92
N GLU A 101 -14.57 -9.19 -24.67
CA GLU A 101 -14.06 -8.41 -25.80
C GLU A 101 -13.12 -7.27 -25.36
N LYS A 102 -12.08 -6.96 -26.14
CA LYS A 102 -11.25 -5.77 -25.88
C LYS A 102 -12.01 -4.51 -26.29
N GLY A 103 -11.80 -3.40 -25.59
CA GLY A 103 -12.46 -2.14 -25.92
C GLY A 103 -12.71 -1.23 -24.72
N MET A 104 -13.58 -0.24 -24.90
CA MET A 104 -13.93 0.72 -23.86
C MET A 104 -15.17 0.24 -23.09
N TYR A 105 -15.00 0.00 -21.80
CA TYR A 105 -16.06 -0.45 -20.90
C TYR A 105 -16.60 0.71 -20.09
N THR A 106 -17.85 0.59 -19.64
CA THR A 106 -18.52 1.59 -18.79
C THR A 106 -18.84 0.99 -17.44
N ILE A 107 -18.51 1.72 -16.38
CA ILE A 107 -18.88 1.40 -15.00
C ILE A 107 -19.96 2.36 -14.57
N LYS A 108 -21.08 1.83 -14.08
CA LYS A 108 -22.21 2.61 -13.58
C LYS A 108 -22.43 2.28 -12.11
N ALA A 109 -22.13 3.24 -11.23
CA ALA A 109 -22.41 3.16 -9.81
C ALA A 109 -23.78 3.80 -9.53
N SER A 110 -24.64 3.11 -8.79
CA SER A 110 -25.97 3.59 -8.41
C SER A 110 -26.21 3.32 -6.92
N ASP A 111 -26.79 4.29 -6.23
CA ASP A 111 -27.43 4.07 -4.94
C ASP A 111 -28.95 4.29 -5.05
N SER A 112 -29.68 4.42 -3.94
CA SER A 112 -31.14 4.60 -4.01
C SER A 112 -31.59 6.00 -4.48
N THR A 113 -30.69 6.97 -4.58
CA THR A 113 -31.01 8.37 -4.89
C THR A 113 -30.26 8.92 -6.11
N GLN A 114 -29.09 8.37 -6.45
CA GLN A 114 -28.16 8.91 -7.44
C GLN A 114 -27.47 7.82 -8.25
N THR A 115 -26.92 8.23 -9.39
CA THR A 115 -26.11 7.39 -10.28
C THR A 115 -24.92 8.20 -10.82
N ALA A 116 -23.75 7.57 -10.89
CA ALA A 116 -22.55 8.08 -11.53
C ALA A 116 -21.97 7.04 -12.50
N GLN A 117 -21.17 7.49 -13.47
CA GLN A 117 -20.52 6.58 -14.41
C GLN A 117 -19.09 7.02 -14.75
N THR A 118 -18.25 6.05 -15.09
CA THR A 118 -16.90 6.25 -15.62
C THR A 118 -16.58 5.18 -16.66
N THR A 119 -15.45 5.29 -17.34
CA THR A 119 -15.02 4.36 -18.40
C THR A 119 -13.57 3.94 -18.22
N PHE A 120 -13.23 2.73 -18.66
CA PHE A 120 -11.85 2.24 -18.77
C PHE A 120 -11.63 1.50 -20.08
N THR A 121 -10.37 1.35 -20.49
CA THR A 121 -10.00 0.60 -21.71
C THR A 121 -9.43 -0.76 -21.36
N LEU A 122 -9.93 -1.82 -21.97
CA LEU A 122 -9.40 -3.17 -21.88
C LEU A 122 -8.55 -3.49 -23.12
N GLY A 123 -7.24 -3.57 -22.94
CA GLY A 123 -6.24 -3.84 -23.97
C GLY A 123 -5.59 -2.58 -24.58
N ASN A 124 -4.25 -2.66 -24.69
CA ASN A 124 -3.23 -1.68 -25.13
C ASN A 124 -2.40 -1.12 -23.95
N VAL A 125 -1.10 -1.40 -23.93
CA VAL A 125 -0.12 -0.84 -22.96
C VAL A 125 0.78 0.17 -23.68
N GLU A 126 0.83 1.40 -23.18
CA GLU A 126 1.97 2.30 -23.41
C GLU A 126 3.11 1.90 -22.47
N VAL A 127 4.27 1.59 -23.05
CA VAL A 127 5.51 1.33 -22.32
C VAL A 127 6.03 2.66 -21.76
N LYS A 128 6.19 2.77 -20.44
CA LYS A 128 6.89 3.90 -19.80
C LYS A 128 8.38 3.83 -20.19
N PRO A 129 9.01 4.91 -20.70
CA PRO A 129 10.41 4.88 -21.08
C PRO A 129 11.29 4.57 -19.87
N LEU A 130 12.25 3.65 -20.05
CA LEU A 130 13.30 3.34 -19.07
C LEU A 130 14.08 4.62 -18.71
N PRO A 131 14.51 4.80 -17.45
CA PRO A 131 15.45 5.85 -17.09
C PRO A 131 16.81 5.63 -17.79
N ASP A 132 17.48 6.73 -18.14
CA ASP A 132 18.69 6.83 -18.98
C ASP A 132 19.99 6.39 -18.26
N TYR A 133 19.89 5.52 -17.25
CA TYR A 133 21.02 5.00 -16.47
C TYR A 133 21.06 3.47 -16.61
N ASP A 134 22.09 2.96 -17.27
CA ASP A 134 22.19 1.56 -17.71
C ASP A 134 23.18 0.80 -16.81
N PHE A 135 22.64 0.05 -15.85
CA PHE A 135 23.39 -0.93 -15.06
C PHE A 135 23.41 -2.24 -15.85
N THR A 136 24.61 -2.73 -16.16
CA THR A 136 24.83 -3.74 -17.18
C THR A 136 25.32 -5.06 -16.60
N GLU A 137 25.40 -6.09 -17.45
CA GLU A 137 26.02 -7.37 -17.08
C GLU A 137 27.46 -7.21 -16.55
N ASN A 138 28.22 -6.24 -17.06
CA ASN A 138 29.58 -5.97 -16.55
C ASN A 138 29.56 -5.49 -15.11
N ASP A 139 28.53 -4.74 -14.71
CA ASP A 139 28.39 -4.21 -13.35
C ASP A 139 28.00 -5.33 -12.38
N ILE A 140 27.17 -6.30 -12.81
CA ILE A 140 26.92 -7.53 -12.04
C ILE A 140 28.19 -8.37 -11.87
N GLN A 141 28.96 -8.56 -12.95
CA GLN A 141 30.24 -9.29 -12.88
C GLN A 141 31.22 -8.59 -11.92
N TRP A 142 31.24 -7.25 -11.93
CA TRP A 142 32.01 -6.48 -10.98
C TRP A 142 31.51 -6.70 -9.55
N CYS A 143 30.18 -6.66 -9.29
CA CYS A 143 29.63 -7.00 -7.99
C CYS A 143 30.11 -8.40 -7.52
N GLU A 144 30.13 -9.40 -8.39
CA GLU A 144 30.60 -10.74 -8.03
C GLU A 144 32.10 -10.77 -7.70
N GLU A 145 32.92 -10.02 -8.45
CA GLU A 145 34.36 -9.92 -8.21
C GLU A 145 34.68 -9.30 -6.84
N VAL A 146 33.92 -8.29 -6.43
CA VAL A 146 34.20 -7.52 -5.20
C VAL A 146 33.45 -8.03 -3.97
N TYR A 147 32.46 -8.92 -4.14
CA TYR A 147 31.67 -9.50 -3.04
C TYR A 147 32.51 -10.11 -1.90
N PRO A 148 33.62 -10.86 -2.15
CA PRO A 148 34.42 -11.40 -1.05
C PRO A 148 35.00 -10.32 -0.12
N GLN A 149 35.24 -9.13 -0.65
CA GLN A 149 35.75 -8.00 0.14
C GLN A 149 34.64 -7.40 1.00
N TYR A 150 33.44 -7.24 0.43
CA TYR A 150 32.24 -6.87 1.18
C TYR A 150 31.97 -7.85 2.32
N ASP A 151 31.92 -9.15 2.02
CA ASP A 151 31.62 -10.22 2.98
C ASP A 151 32.65 -10.26 4.14
N THR A 152 33.92 -9.99 3.84
CA THR A 152 34.99 -10.02 4.85
C THR A 152 35.11 -8.73 5.66
N LEU A 153 34.90 -7.57 5.03
CA LEU A 153 35.27 -6.26 5.58
C LEU A 153 34.06 -5.39 5.96
N GLY A 154 32.87 -5.78 5.51
CA GLY A 154 31.60 -5.12 5.82
C GLY A 154 31.28 -3.90 4.94
N LEU A 155 30.04 -3.43 5.09
CA LEU A 155 29.43 -2.37 4.29
C LEU A 155 30.20 -1.04 4.33
N ASP A 156 30.57 -0.56 5.53
CA ASP A 156 31.24 0.74 5.68
C ASP A 156 32.56 0.79 4.90
N TRP A 157 33.39 -0.26 5.08
CA TRP A 157 34.65 -0.37 4.35
C TRP A 157 34.43 -0.44 2.85
N PHE A 158 33.42 -1.21 2.42
CA PHE A 158 33.10 -1.39 1.01
C PHE A 158 32.74 -0.06 0.35
N LEU A 159 31.82 0.70 0.94
CA LEU A 159 31.37 1.98 0.38
C LEU A 159 32.48 3.03 0.38
N GLU A 160 33.28 3.12 1.44
CA GLU A 160 34.43 4.02 1.50
C GLU A 160 35.45 3.70 0.40
N ASN A 161 35.78 2.42 0.23
CA ASN A 161 36.79 1.97 -0.72
C ASN A 161 36.32 2.10 -2.18
N TYR A 162 35.03 1.92 -2.43
CA TYR A 162 34.40 2.10 -3.75
C TYR A 162 33.70 3.45 -3.92
N HIS A 163 34.10 4.43 -3.11
CA HIS A 163 33.76 5.86 -3.28
C HIS A 163 32.27 6.18 -3.33
N TYR A 164 31.43 5.40 -2.65
CA TYR A 164 30.00 5.64 -2.56
C TYR A 164 29.37 5.86 -3.94
N THR A 165 29.79 5.11 -4.97
CA THR A 165 29.11 5.18 -6.26
C THR A 165 27.75 4.49 -6.17
N ILE A 166 26.83 4.85 -7.06
CA ILE A 166 25.52 4.20 -7.13
C ILE A 166 25.68 2.70 -7.45
N GLU A 167 26.69 2.32 -8.23
CA GLU A 167 27.00 0.92 -8.52
C GLU A 167 27.42 0.16 -7.26
N ALA A 168 28.29 0.75 -6.43
CA ALA A 168 28.69 0.17 -5.16
C ALA A 168 27.50 0.02 -4.21
N ARG A 169 26.64 1.04 -4.12
CA ARG A 169 25.43 0.96 -3.28
C ARG A 169 24.44 -0.09 -3.78
N VAL A 170 24.21 -0.17 -5.10
CA VAL A 170 23.37 -1.21 -5.71
C VAL A 170 23.95 -2.61 -5.48
N CYS A 171 25.27 -2.81 -5.63
CA CYS A 171 25.90 -4.10 -5.30
C CYS A 171 25.71 -4.44 -3.81
N ALA A 172 25.90 -3.49 -2.91
CA ALA A 172 25.71 -3.71 -1.47
C ALA A 172 24.26 -4.10 -1.14
N SER A 173 23.27 -3.46 -1.78
CA SER A 173 21.86 -3.84 -1.64
C SER A 173 21.57 -5.23 -2.23
N LEU A 174 22.18 -5.58 -3.37
CA LEU A 174 22.09 -6.93 -3.93
C LEU A 174 22.69 -7.97 -3.00
N TYR A 175 23.81 -7.73 -2.33
CA TYR A 175 24.44 -8.74 -1.45
C TYR A 175 23.59 -9.15 -0.26
N GLU A 176 22.77 -8.23 0.22
CA GLU A 176 21.80 -8.46 1.31
C GLU A 176 20.49 -9.06 0.78
N ASP A 177 20.31 -9.10 -0.54
CA ASP A 177 19.15 -9.65 -1.21
C ASP A 177 19.23 -11.18 -1.32
N SER A 178 18.11 -11.86 -1.07
CA SER A 178 18.02 -13.31 -1.25
C SER A 178 18.33 -13.75 -2.69
N MET A 179 18.05 -12.88 -3.68
CA MET A 179 18.34 -13.11 -5.10
C MET A 179 19.84 -13.26 -5.39
N TRP A 180 20.71 -12.71 -4.53
CA TRP A 180 22.16 -12.83 -4.70
C TRP A 180 22.63 -14.28 -4.77
N ASN A 181 21.96 -15.18 -4.06
CA ASN A 181 22.35 -16.60 -3.98
C ASN A 181 21.67 -17.49 -5.04
N TYR A 182 20.90 -16.92 -5.97
CA TYR A 182 20.23 -17.68 -7.03
C TYR A 182 21.20 -18.16 -8.11
N GLU A 183 21.29 -19.47 -8.36
CA GLU A 183 22.26 -20.08 -9.31
C GLU A 183 21.61 -20.61 -10.61
N GLY A 184 20.43 -20.13 -11.00
CA GLY A 184 19.75 -20.56 -12.23
C GLY A 184 20.45 -20.11 -13.52
N PRO A 185 20.10 -20.72 -14.68
CA PRO A 185 20.71 -20.37 -15.98
C PRO A 185 20.41 -18.94 -16.45
N ASP A 186 19.37 -18.32 -15.89
CA ASP A 186 18.91 -16.94 -16.07
C ASP A 186 19.35 -16.00 -14.95
N ARG A 187 20.32 -16.41 -14.11
CA ARG A 187 20.80 -15.64 -12.95
C ARG A 187 21.12 -14.19 -13.28
N ILE A 188 21.93 -13.95 -14.32
CA ILE A 188 22.36 -12.59 -14.68
C ILE A 188 21.17 -11.73 -15.08
N GLU A 189 20.24 -12.28 -15.86
CA GLU A 189 19.00 -11.60 -16.24
C GLU A 189 18.17 -11.23 -15.00
N LYS A 190 17.99 -12.17 -14.07
CA LYS A 190 17.27 -11.94 -12.81
C LYS A 190 17.94 -10.90 -11.90
N LEU A 191 19.27 -10.91 -11.82
CA LEU A 191 20.00 -9.89 -11.06
C LEU A 191 19.88 -8.51 -11.72
N LEU A 192 19.96 -8.44 -13.05
CA LEU A 192 19.75 -7.19 -13.78
C LEU A 192 18.34 -6.66 -13.58
N GLU A 193 17.31 -7.51 -13.68
CA GLU A 193 15.93 -7.15 -13.33
C GLU A 193 15.84 -6.59 -11.90
N ARG A 194 16.52 -7.21 -10.93
CA ARG A 194 16.56 -6.75 -9.54
C ARG A 194 17.29 -5.42 -9.36
N THR A 195 18.34 -5.14 -10.15
CA THR A 195 19.10 -3.89 -10.06
C THR A 195 18.29 -2.66 -10.45
N VAL A 196 17.38 -2.79 -11.43
CA VAL A 196 16.49 -1.70 -11.86
C VAL A 196 15.74 -1.12 -10.67
N TYR A 197 15.32 -1.97 -9.73
CA TYR A 197 14.71 -1.50 -8.51
C TYR A 197 15.64 -0.72 -7.60
N TYR A 198 16.81 -1.27 -7.27
CA TYR A 198 17.73 -0.61 -6.35
C TYR A 198 18.16 0.76 -6.91
N ILE A 199 18.30 0.85 -8.24
CA ILE A 199 18.54 2.11 -8.94
C ILE A 199 17.35 3.08 -8.79
N ASP A 200 16.12 2.61 -8.97
CA ASP A 200 14.93 3.44 -8.78
C ASP A 200 14.80 3.94 -7.32
N LEU A 201 15.13 3.12 -6.33
CA LEU A 201 15.20 3.52 -4.92
C LEU A 201 16.26 4.60 -4.70
N GLU A 202 17.50 4.34 -5.15
CA GLU A 202 18.63 5.27 -5.06
C GLU A 202 18.28 6.63 -5.68
N ILE A 203 17.66 6.64 -6.86
CA ILE A 203 17.22 7.86 -7.54
C ILE A 203 16.10 8.56 -6.78
N SER A 204 15.15 7.82 -6.21
CA SER A 204 14.03 8.36 -5.43
C SER A 204 14.51 9.03 -4.14
N GLU A 205 15.40 8.35 -3.41
CA GLU A 205 16.02 8.85 -2.18
C GLU A 205 16.89 10.08 -2.46
N SER A 206 17.78 10.00 -3.46
CA SER A 206 18.61 11.14 -3.89
C SER A 206 17.79 12.39 -4.23
N LYS A 207 16.58 12.23 -4.79
CA LYS A 207 15.66 13.36 -5.05
C LYS A 207 15.11 13.96 -3.75
N LYS A 208 14.69 13.13 -2.79
CA LYS A 208 14.18 13.59 -1.48
C LYS A 208 15.28 14.28 -0.67
N GLU A 209 16.49 13.74 -0.71
CA GLU A 209 17.69 14.33 -0.11
C GLU A 209 18.00 15.70 -0.69
N ALA A 210 17.95 15.84 -2.01
CA ALA A 210 18.14 17.12 -2.68
C ALA A 210 17.11 18.19 -2.25
N GLU A 211 15.87 17.78 -1.95
CA GLU A 211 14.83 18.69 -1.43
C GLU A 211 15.05 19.09 0.02
N THR A 212 15.57 18.19 0.84
CA THR A 212 15.72 18.35 2.29
C THR A 212 17.11 18.84 2.72
N GLY A 213 18.10 18.77 1.83
CA GLY A 213 19.51 19.07 2.09
C GLY A 213 20.19 18.04 2.99
N LEU A 214 19.62 16.84 3.09
CA LEU A 214 20.24 15.69 3.74
C LEU A 214 21.21 15.03 2.74
N ASP A 215 22.33 14.53 3.23
CA ASP A 215 23.34 13.80 2.46
C ASP A 215 23.53 12.46 3.19
N ASP A 216 22.85 11.42 2.71
CA ASP A 216 22.94 10.06 3.26
C ASP A 216 23.65 9.16 2.23
N PRO A 217 24.89 8.75 2.49
CA PRO A 217 25.65 7.94 1.56
C PRO A 217 25.38 6.43 1.72
N THR A 218 24.44 6.04 2.58
CA THR A 218 24.08 4.63 2.76
C THR A 218 23.26 4.09 1.58
N PRO A 219 23.33 2.78 1.27
CA PRO A 219 22.55 2.21 0.19
C PRO A 219 21.06 2.35 0.49
N ALA A 220 20.32 2.79 -0.53
CA ALA A 220 18.88 2.84 -0.47
C ALA A 220 18.36 1.44 -0.15
N SER A 221 17.68 1.34 0.99
CA SER A 221 17.27 0.08 1.56
C SER A 221 15.77 -0.13 1.43
N ILE A 222 15.36 -1.39 1.25
CA ILE A 222 13.95 -1.82 1.37
C ILE A 222 13.37 -1.45 2.75
N ARG A 223 14.23 -1.22 3.75
CA ARG A 223 13.94 -1.02 5.18
C ARG A 223 13.12 0.23 5.54
N ASN A 224 12.48 0.92 4.60
CA ASN A 224 11.73 2.13 4.90
C ASN A 224 10.39 2.28 4.16
N GLU A 225 9.86 1.23 3.54
CA GLU A 225 8.59 1.36 2.79
C GLU A 225 7.54 0.26 3.07
N THR A 226 7.88 -0.86 3.75
CA THR A 226 6.88 -1.90 4.03
C THR A 226 6.15 -1.63 5.34
N VAL A 227 5.05 -0.89 5.25
CA VAL A 227 4.16 -0.67 6.40
C VAL A 227 3.19 -1.85 6.53
N ILE A 228 3.36 -2.67 7.56
CA ILE A 228 2.40 -3.73 7.89
C ILE A 228 1.38 -3.17 8.89
N PRO A 229 0.07 -3.19 8.60
CA PRO A 229 -0.90 -2.68 9.55
C PRO A 229 -0.80 -3.39 10.90
N TYR A 230 -0.76 -2.62 11.98
CA TYR A 230 -0.54 -3.15 13.33
C TYR A 230 -1.52 -4.28 13.72
N TRP A 231 -2.75 -4.24 13.22
CA TRP A 231 -3.76 -5.27 13.51
C TRP A 231 -3.40 -6.67 12.97
N ILE A 232 -2.43 -6.77 12.06
CA ILE A 232 -1.90 -8.04 11.54
C ILE A 232 -1.10 -8.82 12.59
N LYS A 233 -0.49 -8.14 13.58
CA LYS A 233 0.22 -8.84 14.67
C LYS A 233 -0.70 -9.77 15.45
N ASN A 234 -1.97 -9.40 15.62
CA ASN A 234 -2.97 -10.27 16.27
C ASN A 234 -3.23 -11.55 15.47
N VAL A 235 -3.19 -11.49 14.13
CA VAL A 235 -3.34 -12.66 13.27
C VAL A 235 -2.13 -13.60 13.43
N ALA A 236 -0.92 -13.04 13.48
CA ALA A 236 0.29 -13.80 13.75
C ALA A 236 0.28 -14.44 15.16
N GLU A 237 -0.20 -13.74 16.19
CA GLU A 237 -0.39 -14.29 17.53
C GLU A 237 -1.34 -15.51 17.55
N PHE A 238 -2.47 -15.43 16.85
CA PHE A 238 -3.40 -16.56 16.75
C PHE A 238 -2.82 -17.73 15.96
N TRP A 239 -1.99 -17.46 14.96
CA TRP A 239 -1.28 -18.49 14.20
C TRP A 239 -0.20 -19.18 15.03
N MET A 240 0.59 -18.44 15.82
CA MET A 240 1.61 -19.02 16.71
C MET A 240 1.02 -19.82 17.86
N ALA A 241 -0.19 -19.47 18.31
CA ALA A 241 -0.92 -20.21 19.33
C ALA A 241 -1.66 -21.44 18.76
N ASP A 242 -1.41 -21.82 17.51
CA ASP A 242 -2.07 -22.89 16.76
C ASP A 242 -3.62 -22.78 16.73
N GLN A 243 -4.15 -21.55 16.88
CA GLN A 243 -5.59 -21.28 16.77
C GLN A 243 -6.00 -20.99 15.32
N ILE A 244 -5.04 -20.54 14.51
CA ILE A 244 -5.09 -20.48 13.05
C ILE A 244 -4.00 -21.41 12.55
N ASP A 245 -4.30 -22.23 11.55
CA ASP A 245 -3.31 -23.11 10.92
C ASP A 245 -2.52 -22.36 9.83
N ASP A 246 -1.47 -23.00 9.31
CA ASP A 246 -0.61 -22.39 8.29
C ASP A 246 -1.39 -21.93 7.06
N SER A 247 -2.41 -22.69 6.64
CA SER A 247 -3.28 -22.33 5.52
C SER A 247 -4.12 -21.08 5.80
N GLY A 248 -4.65 -20.94 7.02
CA GLY A 248 -5.39 -19.75 7.42
C GLY A 248 -4.50 -18.51 7.49
N PHE A 249 -3.26 -18.66 7.97
CA PHE A 249 -2.29 -17.56 8.00
C PHE A 249 -1.88 -17.13 6.58
N ILE A 250 -1.58 -18.08 5.69
CA ILE A 250 -1.29 -17.83 4.27
C ILE A 250 -2.42 -17.03 3.62
N GLN A 251 -3.67 -17.48 3.74
CA GLN A 251 -4.82 -16.80 3.13
C GLN A 251 -4.95 -15.33 3.58
N VAL A 252 -4.64 -15.04 4.84
CA VAL A 252 -4.67 -13.65 5.33
C VAL A 252 -3.55 -12.83 4.71
N ILE A 253 -2.32 -13.35 4.63
CA ILE A 253 -1.20 -12.61 4.00
C ILE A 253 -1.41 -12.45 2.49
N GLU A 254 -1.86 -13.51 1.80
CA GLU A 254 -2.24 -13.46 0.38
C GLU A 254 -3.24 -12.33 0.15
N TYR A 255 -4.29 -12.27 0.97
CA TYR A 255 -5.27 -11.19 0.92
C TYR A 255 -4.61 -9.82 1.09
N LEU A 256 -3.74 -9.63 2.09
CA LEU A 256 -3.13 -8.33 2.36
C LEU A 256 -2.21 -7.84 1.25
N VAL A 257 -1.46 -8.75 0.64
CA VAL A 257 -0.58 -8.45 -0.49
C VAL A 257 -1.40 -8.18 -1.75
N GLN A 258 -2.43 -9.00 -2.03
CA GLN A 258 -3.35 -8.80 -3.15
C GLN A 258 -4.15 -7.49 -3.04
N GLN A 259 -4.47 -7.05 -1.84
CA GLN A 259 -5.15 -5.78 -1.60
C GLN A 259 -4.20 -4.57 -1.54
N GLU A 260 -2.89 -4.76 -1.79
CA GLU A 260 -1.84 -3.75 -1.62
C GLU A 260 -1.83 -3.09 -0.22
N ILE A 261 -2.46 -3.73 0.78
CA ILE A 261 -2.49 -3.27 2.17
C ILE A 261 -1.10 -3.42 2.78
N ILE A 262 -0.39 -4.48 2.38
CA ILE A 262 1.03 -4.66 2.60
C ILE A 262 1.66 -4.75 1.22
N LYS A 263 2.69 -3.96 0.97
CA LYS A 263 3.50 -4.09 -0.23
C LYS A 263 4.73 -4.89 0.14
N ILE A 264 4.83 -6.10 -0.40
CA ILE A 264 6.04 -6.91 -0.28
C ILE A 264 6.84 -6.68 -1.58
N PRO A 265 7.83 -5.79 -1.58
CA PRO A 265 8.67 -5.59 -2.75
C PRO A 265 9.31 -6.91 -3.21
N TYR A 266 9.36 -7.17 -4.53
CA TYR A 266 10.05 -8.31 -5.19
C TYR A 266 9.57 -9.72 -4.89
N ALA A 267 8.36 -9.83 -4.38
CA ALA A 267 7.65 -11.08 -4.35
C ALA A 267 7.24 -11.47 -5.79
N GLU A 268 7.84 -12.51 -6.35
CA GLU A 268 7.46 -13.12 -7.63
C GLU A 268 6.87 -14.51 -7.38
N ALA A 269 5.59 -14.71 -7.68
CA ALA A 269 4.97 -16.03 -7.57
C ALA A 269 5.60 -17.01 -8.59
N PRO A 270 6.21 -18.14 -8.17
CA PRO A 270 6.83 -19.06 -9.11
C PRO A 270 5.78 -19.78 -9.98
N GLN A 271 6.13 -20.04 -11.24
CA GLN A 271 5.40 -20.88 -12.18
C GLN A 271 5.67 -22.38 -11.89
N GLY A 272 5.25 -22.89 -10.72
CA GLY A 272 5.56 -24.28 -10.32
C GLY A 272 4.77 -24.79 -9.11
N GLU A 273 4.89 -26.09 -8.80
CA GLU A 273 4.22 -26.73 -7.66
C GLU A 273 4.74 -26.20 -6.32
N ALA A 274 3.81 -25.85 -5.43
CA ALA A 274 4.05 -25.22 -4.14
C ALA A 274 4.73 -26.16 -3.12
N ALA A 275 5.63 -25.61 -2.30
CA ALA A 275 5.91 -26.20 -0.99
C ALA A 275 4.63 -26.10 -0.12
N VAL A 276 4.31 -27.16 0.62
CA VAL A 276 2.97 -27.34 1.23
C VAL A 276 2.89 -26.79 2.66
N GLU A 277 4.02 -26.55 3.33
CA GLU A 277 4.06 -26.16 4.76
C GLU A 277 5.00 -24.99 5.01
N ILE A 278 4.65 -24.15 5.99
CA ILE A 278 5.46 -23.01 6.40
C ILE A 278 6.65 -23.52 7.25
N PRO A 279 7.90 -23.20 6.90
CA PRO A 279 9.05 -23.58 7.72
C PRO A 279 9.00 -22.99 9.14
N SER A 280 9.47 -23.74 10.14
CA SER A 280 9.45 -23.32 11.54
C SER A 280 10.24 -22.03 11.83
N TRP A 281 11.24 -21.71 11.01
CA TRP A 281 12.00 -20.46 11.16
C TRP A 281 11.12 -19.23 10.87
N ILE A 282 10.13 -19.32 9.97
CA ILE A 282 9.16 -18.23 9.73
C ILE A 282 8.31 -17.99 10.98
N LYS A 283 7.83 -19.04 11.65
CA LYS A 283 7.10 -18.91 12.94
C LYS A 283 7.98 -18.24 14.00
N THR A 284 9.26 -18.59 14.04
CA THR A 284 10.23 -17.97 14.96
C THR A 284 10.42 -16.48 14.64
N THR A 285 10.50 -16.11 13.36
CA THR A 285 10.54 -14.71 12.91
C THR A 285 9.27 -13.96 13.27
N ALA A 286 8.09 -14.58 13.14
CA ALA A 286 6.82 -14.00 13.54
C ALA A 286 6.74 -13.73 15.05
N GLU A 287 7.34 -14.60 15.88
CA GLU A 287 7.44 -14.39 17.33
C GLU A 287 8.22 -13.12 17.65
N PHE A 288 9.42 -12.97 17.07
CA PHE A 288 10.23 -11.77 17.23
C PHE A 288 9.51 -10.51 16.70
N TRP A 289 8.75 -10.63 15.61
CA TRP A 289 7.99 -9.50 15.06
C TRP A 289 6.86 -9.05 15.99
N VAL A 290 6.12 -10.00 16.57
CA VAL A 290 5.04 -9.73 17.53
C VAL A 290 5.58 -9.14 18.83
N THR A 291 6.72 -9.63 19.34
CA THR A 291 7.36 -9.05 20.54
C THR A 291 8.04 -7.70 20.28
N ASN A 292 8.05 -7.24 19.02
CA ASN A 292 8.72 -6.03 18.55
C ASN A 292 10.26 -6.08 18.68
N GLU A 293 10.83 -7.29 18.65
CA GLU A 293 12.27 -7.51 18.58
C GLU A 293 12.81 -7.30 17.16
N ILE A 294 11.95 -7.40 16.14
CA ILE A 294 12.24 -7.07 14.73
C ILE A 294 11.13 -6.19 14.11
N SER A 295 11.47 -5.44 13.06
CA SER A 295 10.60 -4.49 12.36
C SER A 295 9.63 -5.14 11.35
N ASP A 296 8.69 -4.34 10.81
CA ASP A 296 7.77 -4.77 9.75
C ASP A 296 8.53 -5.17 8.46
N ASP A 297 9.59 -4.42 8.12
CA ASP A 297 10.43 -4.73 6.97
C ASP A 297 11.24 -6.03 7.20
N GLU A 298 11.76 -6.26 8.42
CA GLU A 298 12.48 -7.50 8.76
C GLU A 298 11.56 -8.72 8.73
N PHE A 299 10.28 -8.55 9.08
CA PHE A 299 9.27 -9.59 8.93
C PHE A 299 8.84 -9.79 7.46
N ALA A 300 8.77 -8.72 6.68
CA ALA A 300 8.41 -8.76 5.26
C ALA A 300 9.39 -9.60 4.42
N ILE A 301 10.66 -9.70 4.81
CA ILE A 301 11.65 -10.62 4.18
C ILE A 301 11.19 -12.09 4.28
N GLY A 302 10.59 -12.47 5.41
CA GLY A 302 10.00 -13.80 5.57
C GLY A 302 8.80 -14.01 4.66
N LEU A 303 7.96 -13.00 4.49
CA LEU A 303 6.79 -13.04 3.60
C LEU A 303 7.21 -13.07 2.12
N GLU A 304 8.23 -12.32 1.74
CA GLU A 304 8.85 -12.35 0.40
C GLU A 304 9.34 -13.76 0.08
N TRP A 305 10.07 -14.40 1.01
CA TRP A 305 10.54 -15.77 0.82
C TRP A 305 9.39 -16.77 0.61
N LEU A 306 8.30 -16.64 1.39
CA LEU A 306 7.12 -17.49 1.23
C LEU A 306 6.44 -17.31 -0.14
N ILE A 307 6.44 -16.10 -0.68
CA ILE A 307 5.89 -15.83 -2.01
C ILE A 307 6.80 -16.41 -3.09
N ASN A 308 8.11 -16.17 -2.99
CA ASN A 308 9.10 -16.65 -3.97
C ASN A 308 9.21 -18.20 -4.00
N ASN A 309 8.80 -18.87 -2.93
CA ASN A 309 8.74 -20.34 -2.85
C ASN A 309 7.33 -20.91 -3.12
N GLY A 310 6.38 -20.06 -3.54
CA GLY A 310 5.04 -20.48 -3.96
C GLY A 310 4.13 -20.96 -2.83
N ILE A 311 4.50 -20.68 -1.57
CA ILE A 311 3.70 -20.98 -0.38
C ILE A 311 2.59 -19.95 -0.23
N ILE A 312 2.92 -18.67 -0.39
CA ILE A 312 1.96 -17.56 -0.52
C ILE A 312 1.79 -17.27 -2.00
N ARG A 313 0.54 -17.22 -2.47
CA ARG A 313 0.19 -16.96 -3.86
C ARG A 313 -0.38 -15.57 -3.99
N ILE A 314 0.30 -14.75 -4.78
CA ILE A 314 -0.09 -13.36 -5.09
C ILE A 314 -0.76 -13.28 -6.47
#